data_AF-A0A815UDQ1-F1
#
_entry.id   AF-A0A815UDQ1-F1
#
_cell.length_a   1.000
_cell.length_b   1.000
_cell.length_c   1.000
_cell.angle_alpha   90.00
_cell.angle_beta   90.00
_cell.angle_gamma   90.00
#
_symmetry.space_group_name_H-M   'P 1'
#
loop_
_entity.id
_entity.type
_entity.pdbx_description
1 polymer ?
#
loop_
_entity_poly.entity_id
_entity_poly.type
_entity_poly.pdbx_seq_one_letter_code
_entity_poly.pdbx_strand_id
1 'polypeptide(L)'
;MHCPIVKWYLLSTIFLFDISLNFINCQTCIPLNTWPIIKPNWSNCSVLSDGTFTLNNIHAECMLLNVPINWNSSNLTTCTETIQIYVKRYFLLGYENTSHHLWRIPGGGGIPVSSLEFEAVTVVGALNGSVSVYVTDKRSVGESSR
;
A
#
# COMPACT_ATOMS: atom_id res chain seq x y z
N MET A 1 25.01 8.84 -4.55
CA MET A 1 24.13 7.67 -4.41
C MET A 1 22.71 8.10 -4.72
N HIS A 2 22.15 7.58 -5.80
CA HIS A 2 20.78 7.88 -6.22
C HIS A 2 19.84 6.95 -5.46
N CYS A 3 19.07 7.49 -4.52
CA CYS A 3 17.84 6.85 -4.07
C CYS A 3 17.01 6.58 -5.34
N PRO A 4 16.42 5.38 -5.54
CA PRO A 4 15.38 5.24 -6.54
C PRO A 4 14.27 6.19 -6.12
N ILE A 5 14.29 7.39 -6.70
CA ILE A 5 13.13 8.25 -6.76
C ILE A 5 12.10 7.37 -7.43
N VAL A 6 11.07 6.96 -6.69
CA VAL A 6 9.81 6.56 -7.32
C VAL A 6 9.39 7.80 -8.09
N LYS A 7 9.79 7.87 -9.36
CA LYS A 7 9.38 8.94 -10.24
C LYS A 7 7.92 8.64 -10.53
N TRP A 8 7.07 9.30 -9.76
CA TRP A 8 5.65 9.39 -10.00
C TRP A 8 5.45 10.09 -11.35
N TYR A 9 5.34 9.32 -12.42
CA TYR A 9 4.90 9.85 -13.69
C TYR A 9 3.37 9.84 -13.69
N LEU A 10 2.79 11.03 -13.56
CA LEU A 10 1.37 11.27 -13.77
C LEU A 10 1.05 10.96 -15.23
N LEU A 11 0.42 9.83 -15.49
CA LEU A 11 -0.29 9.59 -16.73
C LEU A 11 -1.76 9.42 -16.39
N SER A 12 -2.56 10.34 -16.89
CA SER A 12 -4.00 10.43 -16.72
C SER A 12 -4.67 9.20 -17.29
N THR A 13 -4.92 8.17 -16.49
CA THR A 13 -6.27 7.63 -16.19
C THR A 13 -6.26 6.29 -15.47
N ILE A 14 -5.26 5.41 -15.65
CA ILE A 14 -5.14 4.13 -14.92
C ILE A 14 -3.65 3.85 -14.66
N PHE A 15 -3.30 3.53 -13.41
CA PHE A 15 -1.93 3.21 -13.00
C PHE A 15 -1.79 1.69 -12.88
N LEU A 16 -1.08 1.07 -13.82
CA LEU A 16 -0.58 -0.31 -13.71
C LEU A 16 0.93 -0.23 -13.53
N PHE A 17 1.45 -0.64 -12.37
CA PHE A 17 2.87 -0.73 -12.10
C PHE A 17 3.19 -2.04 -11.39
N ASP A 18 4.18 -2.77 -11.90
CA ASP A 18 4.85 -3.82 -11.14
C ASP A 18 5.87 -3.13 -10.22
N ILE A 19 5.53 -2.99 -8.93
CA ILE A 19 6.47 -2.45 -7.96
C ILE A 19 7.17 -3.62 -7.29
N SER A 20 8.33 -3.99 -7.81
CA SER A 20 9.32 -4.73 -7.03
C SER A 20 9.84 -3.80 -5.93
N LEU A 21 9.13 -3.74 -4.79
CA LEU A 21 9.56 -2.99 -3.61
C LEU A 21 10.76 -3.70 -2.97
N ASN A 22 11.94 -3.49 -3.53
CA ASN A 22 13.16 -3.54 -2.72
C ASN A 22 13.08 -2.32 -1.79
N PHE A 23 12.52 -2.51 -0.58
CA PHE A 23 12.56 -1.53 0.53
C PHE A 23 13.98 -1.32 1.05
N ILE A 24 14.94 -1.08 0.15
CA ILE A 24 16.34 -0.85 0.50
C ILE A 24 16.62 0.63 0.25
N ASN A 25 16.77 1.36 1.36
CA ASN A 25 17.50 2.62 1.48
C ASN A 25 16.88 3.90 0.88
N CYS A 26 15.64 4.21 1.21
CA CYS A 26 15.15 5.60 1.11
C CYS A 26 14.37 6.02 2.36
N GLN A 27 15.04 6.14 3.51
CA GLN A 27 14.54 6.99 4.60
C GLN A 27 15.69 7.40 5.52
N THR A 28 15.89 8.71 5.64
CA THR A 28 16.92 9.34 6.44
C THR A 28 16.49 9.62 7.89
N CYS A 29 15.26 9.25 8.30
CA CYS A 29 14.70 9.54 9.64
C CYS A 29 15.08 8.53 10.76
N ILE A 30 15.77 7.45 10.44
CA ILE A 30 16.22 6.44 11.42
C ILE A 30 17.66 6.12 11.06
N PRO A 31 18.62 6.13 11.99
CA PRO A 31 19.97 5.73 11.66
C PRO A 31 19.91 4.29 11.12
N LEU A 32 20.58 4.04 9.98
CA LEU A 32 20.51 2.82 9.18
C LEU A 32 20.66 1.50 9.97
N ASN A 33 21.25 1.58 11.16
CA ASN A 33 21.56 0.49 12.07
C ASN A 33 20.48 0.21 13.14
N THR A 34 19.40 0.98 13.23
CA THR A 34 18.31 0.75 14.20
C THR A 34 16.94 0.60 13.56
N TRP A 35 16.88 0.33 12.25
CA TRP A 35 15.62 -0.09 11.66
C TRP A 35 15.20 -1.39 12.33
N PRO A 36 14.07 -1.45 13.06
CA PRO A 36 13.42 -2.74 13.16
C PRO A 36 13.16 -3.13 11.71
N ILE A 37 13.57 -4.34 11.33
CA ILE A 37 12.96 -5.00 10.19
C ILE A 37 11.46 -4.93 10.50
N ILE A 38 10.74 -3.98 9.89
CA ILE A 38 9.31 -3.85 10.10
C ILE A 38 8.75 -5.06 9.38
N LYS A 39 8.65 -6.17 10.11
CA LYS A 39 7.87 -7.30 9.66
C LYS A 39 6.45 -6.76 9.56
N PRO A 40 5.89 -6.63 8.36
CA PRO A 40 4.58 -6.04 8.21
C PRO A 40 3.60 -6.90 9.01
N ASN A 41 2.94 -6.28 9.98
CA ASN A 41 1.97 -6.94 10.83
C ASN A 41 0.62 -6.97 10.10
N TRP A 42 0.58 -7.78 9.05
CA TRP A 42 -0.63 -8.02 8.29
C TRP A 42 -1.66 -8.75 9.16
N SER A 43 -2.90 -8.26 9.16
CA SER A 43 -4.04 -8.94 9.74
C SER A 43 -5.09 -9.20 8.67
N ASN A 44 -5.82 -10.30 8.80
CA ASN A 44 -6.95 -10.59 7.93
C ASN A 44 -8.00 -9.48 8.06
N CYS A 45 -8.54 -9.03 6.93
CA CYS A 45 -9.63 -8.06 6.89
C CYS A 45 -10.72 -8.51 5.92
N SER A 46 -11.92 -7.95 6.09
CA SER A 46 -13.06 -8.29 5.25
C SER A 46 -12.84 -7.87 3.81
N VAL A 47 -13.29 -8.71 2.88
CA VAL A 47 -13.52 -8.31 1.49
C VAL A 47 -14.98 -7.86 1.39
N LEU A 48 -15.25 -6.66 0.87
CA LEU A 48 -16.57 -6.15 0.55
C LEU A 48 -17.21 -7.12 -0.46
N SER A 49 -18.24 -7.83 -0.01
CA SER A 49 -19.07 -8.67 -0.87
C SER A 49 -20.29 -7.86 -1.32
N ASP A 50 -20.29 -7.37 -2.56
CA ASP A 50 -21.45 -6.67 -3.14
C ASP A 50 -22.56 -7.65 -3.60
N GLY A 51 -22.54 -8.91 -3.13
CA GLY A 51 -23.51 -9.97 -3.48
C GLY A 51 -23.53 -10.41 -4.95
N THR A 52 -22.93 -9.63 -5.86
CA THR A 52 -22.90 -9.82 -7.31
C THR A 52 -21.62 -10.51 -7.81
N PHE A 53 -20.54 -10.44 -7.04
CA PHE A 53 -19.27 -11.11 -7.33
C PHE A 53 -18.92 -12.10 -6.20
N THR A 54 -19.22 -13.37 -6.40
CA THR A 54 -18.60 -14.47 -5.65
C THR A 54 -17.26 -14.81 -6.29
N LEU A 55 -16.27 -13.93 -6.12
CA LEU A 55 -14.88 -14.31 -6.37
C LEU A 55 -14.40 -15.17 -5.21
N ASN A 56 -14.88 -16.41 -5.22
CA ASN A 56 -14.46 -17.44 -4.28
C ASN A 56 -12.93 -17.45 -4.27
N ASN A 57 -12.34 -17.33 -3.08
CA ASN A 57 -10.89 -17.38 -2.81
C ASN A 57 -10.11 -16.05 -2.94
N ILE A 58 -10.75 -14.89 -3.13
CA ILE A 58 -10.02 -13.62 -2.92
C ILE A 58 -9.97 -13.30 -1.43
N HIS A 59 -8.77 -13.07 -0.93
CA HIS A 59 -8.47 -12.71 0.45
C HIS A 59 -7.97 -11.28 0.52
N ALA A 60 -8.21 -10.63 1.66
CA ALA A 60 -7.64 -9.34 1.97
C ALA A 60 -6.92 -9.38 3.31
N GLU A 61 -5.79 -8.69 3.34
CA GLU A 61 -5.06 -8.39 4.55
C GLU A 61 -4.82 -6.89 4.65
N CYS A 62 -4.83 -6.36 5.87
CA CYS A 62 -4.59 -4.95 6.11
C CYS A 62 -3.49 -4.73 7.15
N MET A 63 -2.92 -3.53 7.12
CA MET A 63 -1.99 -3.07 8.14
C MET A 63 -2.06 -1.55 8.28
N LEU A 64 -1.62 -1.04 9.43
CA LEU A 64 -1.35 0.37 9.67
C LEU A 64 0.16 0.60 9.68
N LEU A 65 0.63 1.46 8.79
CA LEU A 65 2.03 1.86 8.70
C LEU A 65 2.25 3.20 9.39
N ASN A 66 3.18 3.27 10.34
CA ASN A 66 3.62 4.54 10.90
C ASN A 66 4.65 5.17 9.96
N VAL A 67 4.34 6.35 9.41
CA VAL A 67 5.25 7.13 8.56
C VAL A 67 5.48 8.52 9.16
N PRO A 68 6.67 9.14 9.01
CA PRO A 68 6.91 10.47 9.55
C PRO A 68 6.01 11.52 8.87
N ILE A 69 5.53 12.52 9.60
CA ILE A 69 4.73 13.61 9.01
C ILE A 69 5.61 14.54 8.16
N ASN A 70 6.86 14.74 8.57
CA ASN A 70 7.79 15.66 7.94
C ASN A 70 9.02 14.91 7.42
N TRP A 71 9.19 14.89 6.10
CA TRP A 71 10.38 14.33 5.44
C TRP A 71 11.51 15.34 5.24
N ASN A 72 11.23 16.64 5.44
CA ASN A 72 12.13 17.75 5.14
C ASN A 72 12.83 18.33 6.38
N SER A 73 12.76 17.69 7.54
CA SER A 73 13.51 18.18 8.69
C SER A 73 15.01 17.99 8.42
N SER A 74 15.70 19.11 8.19
CA SER A 74 17.18 19.18 8.17
C SER A 74 17.80 18.59 9.44
N ASN A 75 17.01 18.45 10.50
CA ASN A 75 17.27 17.60 11.65
C ASN A 75 16.52 16.28 11.52
N LEU A 76 17.21 15.27 10.98
CA LEU A 76 16.70 13.91 10.79
C LEU A 76 16.51 13.13 12.10
N THR A 77 16.94 13.71 13.22
CA THR A 77 16.84 13.18 14.59
C THR A 77 15.49 13.47 15.26
N THR A 78 14.62 14.28 14.66
CA THR A 78 13.36 14.72 15.27
C THR A 78 12.12 14.29 14.50
N CYS A 79 12.15 13.13 13.82
CA CYS A 79 10.95 12.52 13.25
C CYS A 79 10.05 11.95 14.38
N THR A 80 9.68 12.79 15.34
CA THR A 80 8.88 12.46 16.54
C THR A 80 7.40 12.36 16.23
N GLU A 81 6.95 13.05 15.19
CA GLU A 81 5.56 13.01 14.74
C GLU A 81 5.43 12.02 13.58
N THR A 82 4.68 10.95 13.84
CA THR A 82 4.29 9.97 12.84
C THR A 82 2.80 10.05 12.58
N ILE A 83 2.40 9.56 11.41
CA ILE A 83 1.03 9.37 11.01
C ILE A 83 0.81 7.90 10.62
N GLN A 84 -0.37 7.37 10.89
CA GLN A 84 -0.76 6.03 10.47
C GLN A 84 -1.36 6.06 9.06
N ILE A 85 -0.79 5.24 8.18
CA ILE A 85 -1.25 5.02 6.83
C ILE A 85 -1.85 3.62 6.74
N TYR A 86 -3.14 3.56 6.43
CA TYR A 86 -3.83 2.30 6.20
C TYR A 86 -3.48 1.75 4.82
N VAL A 87 -3.10 0.47 4.80
CA VAL A 87 -2.80 -0.29 3.58
C VAL A 87 -3.62 -1.56 3.61
N LYS A 88 -4.23 -1.90 2.49
CA LYS A 88 -4.95 -3.15 2.29
C LYS A 88 -4.41 -3.84 1.03
N ARG A 89 -4.09 -5.12 1.14
CA ARG A 89 -3.66 -5.97 0.03
C ARG A 89 -4.73 -7.00 -0.27
N TYR A 90 -4.98 -7.24 -1.55
CA TYR A 90 -5.87 -8.27 -2.06
C TYR A 90 -5.06 -9.27 -2.88
N PHE A 91 -5.36 -10.54 -2.73
CA PHE A 91 -4.71 -11.64 -3.44
C PHE A 91 -5.65 -12.84 -3.53
N LEU A 92 -5.33 -13.77 -4.43
CA LEU A 92 -6.01 -15.06 -4.51
C LEU A 92 -5.36 -16.03 -3.52
N LEU A 93 -6.16 -16.79 -2.76
CA LEU A 93 -5.67 -17.81 -1.83
C LEU A 93 -4.77 -18.82 -2.59
N GLY A 94 -3.61 -19.14 -2.03
CA GLY A 94 -2.55 -19.91 -2.68
C GLY A 94 -1.56 -19.08 -3.50
N TYR A 95 -1.80 -17.77 -3.66
CA TYR A 95 -0.93 -16.80 -4.35
C TYR A 95 -0.47 -15.66 -3.42
N GLU A 96 -0.45 -15.89 -2.10
CA GLU A 96 -0.07 -14.91 -1.07
C GLU A 96 1.32 -14.30 -1.31
N ASN A 97 2.22 -15.09 -1.92
CA ASN A 97 3.62 -14.80 -2.13
C ASN A 97 3.97 -14.61 -3.61
N THR A 98 3.02 -14.17 -4.45
CA THR A 98 3.35 -13.77 -5.83
C THR A 98 4.46 -12.71 -5.85
N SER A 99 5.34 -12.77 -6.86
CA SER A 99 6.41 -11.79 -7.06
C SER A 99 5.94 -10.48 -7.68
N HIS A 100 4.70 -10.43 -8.18
CA HIS A 100 4.16 -9.27 -8.87
C HIS A 100 3.17 -8.52 -7.99
N HIS A 101 3.40 -7.22 -7.86
CA HIS A 101 2.60 -6.38 -6.97
C HIS A 101 2.16 -5.12 -7.68
N LEU A 102 0.85 -4.87 -7.65
CA LEU A 102 0.25 -3.67 -8.20
C LEU A 102 -0.15 -2.72 -7.07
N TRP A 103 0.28 -1.47 -7.13
CA TRP A 103 -0.17 -0.43 -6.20
C TRP A 103 -1.15 0.52 -6.87
N ARG A 104 -2.38 0.55 -6.36
CA ARG A 104 -3.43 1.44 -6.82
C ARG A 104 -3.55 2.64 -5.88
N ILE A 105 -3.10 3.78 -6.38
CA ILE A 105 -3.20 5.07 -5.67
C ILE A 105 -4.12 5.98 -6.47
N PRO A 106 -5.32 6.33 -5.94
CA PRO A 106 -6.25 7.20 -6.66
C PRO A 106 -5.65 8.60 -6.77
N GLY A 107 -6.03 9.34 -7.81
CA GLY A 107 -5.79 10.78 -7.89
C GLY A 107 -6.65 11.56 -6.86
N GLY A 108 -6.59 12.88 -6.89
CA GLY A 108 -7.44 13.75 -6.04
C GLY A 108 -7.07 13.75 -4.54
N GLY A 109 -7.95 14.28 -3.69
CA GLY A 109 -7.62 14.59 -2.29
C GLY A 109 -8.21 13.67 -1.21
N GLY A 110 -9.07 12.70 -1.54
CA GLY A 110 -9.89 12.08 -0.48
C GLY A 110 -10.64 10.81 -0.85
N ILE A 111 -10.12 9.98 -1.75
CA ILE A 111 -10.74 8.69 -2.08
C ILE A 111 -10.22 7.63 -1.09
N PRO A 112 -11.07 7.04 -0.23
CA PRO A 112 -10.65 6.01 0.71
C PRO A 112 -10.52 4.64 0.04
N VAL A 113 -9.78 3.73 0.68
CA VAL A 113 -9.56 2.33 0.28
C VAL A 113 -10.87 1.60 0.01
N SER A 114 -11.90 1.83 0.82
CA SER A 114 -13.22 1.21 0.65
C SER A 114 -13.85 1.49 -0.71
N SER A 115 -13.53 2.63 -1.34
CA SER A 115 -14.01 2.98 -2.68
C SER A 115 -13.22 2.32 -3.82
N LEU A 116 -12.04 1.77 -3.54
CA LEU A 116 -11.16 1.11 -4.52
C LEU A 116 -11.24 -0.41 -4.48
N GLU A 117 -11.94 -0.95 -3.48
CA GLU A 117 -11.99 -2.38 -3.20
C GLU A 117 -12.51 -3.19 -4.39
N PHE A 118 -13.60 -2.72 -5.01
CA PHE A 118 -14.18 -3.39 -6.17
C PHE A 118 -13.20 -3.50 -7.34
N GLU A 119 -12.46 -2.41 -7.62
CA GLU A 119 -11.43 -2.38 -8.67
C GLU A 119 -10.31 -3.37 -8.33
N ALA A 120 -9.80 -3.35 -7.10
CA ALA A 120 -8.70 -4.20 -6.67
C ALA A 120 -9.05 -5.70 -6.75
N VAL A 121 -10.23 -6.07 -6.26
CA VAL A 121 -10.75 -7.43 -6.30
C VAL A 121 -10.96 -7.89 -7.75
N THR A 122 -11.50 -7.01 -8.62
CA THR A 122 -11.66 -7.30 -10.05
C THR A 122 -10.32 -7.58 -10.73
N VAL A 123 -9.28 -6.80 -10.43
CA VAL A 123 -7.94 -7.00 -11.01
C VAL A 123 -7.32 -8.32 -10.54
N VAL A 124 -7.38 -8.62 -9.24
CA VAL A 124 -6.88 -9.91 -8.70
C VAL A 124 -7.58 -11.09 -9.37
N GLY A 125 -8.91 -11.01 -9.51
CA GLY A 125 -9.70 -12.05 -10.17
C GLY A 125 -9.39 -12.18 -11.65
N ALA A 126 -9.33 -11.07 -12.40
CA ALA A 126 -9.05 -11.06 -13.83
C ALA A 126 -7.65 -11.57 -14.18
N LEU A 127 -6.68 -11.37 -13.28
CA LEU A 127 -5.30 -11.83 -13.43
C LEU A 127 -5.05 -13.18 -12.73
N ASN A 128 -6.09 -13.86 -12.27
CA ASN A 128 -6.06 -15.20 -11.66
C ASN A 128 -4.98 -15.33 -10.56
N GLY A 129 -4.86 -14.32 -9.69
CA GLY A 129 -3.89 -14.33 -8.59
C GLY A 129 -2.43 -14.12 -8.99
N SER A 130 -2.11 -13.92 -10.28
CA SER A 130 -0.73 -13.64 -10.71
C SER A 130 -0.17 -12.35 -10.14
N VAL A 131 -1.02 -11.43 -9.68
CA VAL A 131 -0.63 -10.20 -8.99
C VAL A 131 -1.37 -10.05 -7.67
N SER A 132 -0.70 -9.46 -6.68
CA SER A 132 -1.34 -8.91 -5.48
C SER A 132 -1.59 -7.43 -5.68
N VAL A 133 -2.78 -6.96 -5.32
CA VAL A 133 -3.15 -5.55 -5.47
C VAL A 133 -3.16 -4.86 -4.11
N TYR A 134 -2.43 -3.77 -4.00
CA TYR A 134 -2.32 -2.93 -2.81
C TYR A 134 -3.08 -1.63 -3.05
N VAL A 135 -3.90 -1.25 -2.08
CA VAL A 135 -4.55 0.06 -2.01
C VAL A 135 -4.17 0.70 -0.69
N THR A 136 -4.11 2.02 -0.68
CA THR A 136 -3.73 2.76 0.53
C THR A 136 -4.56 4.02 0.68
N ASP A 137 -4.93 4.29 1.92
CA ASP A 137 -5.54 5.56 2.27
C ASP A 137 -4.45 6.63 2.30
N LYS A 138 -4.78 7.79 1.76
CA LYS A 138 -3.89 8.96 1.88
C LYS A 138 -3.89 9.45 3.32
N ARG A 139 -2.86 10.23 3.64
CA ARG A 139 -2.79 11.00 4.89
C ARG A 139 -4.15 11.67 5.20
N SER A 140 -4.72 11.38 6.37
CA SER A 140 -5.99 11.96 6.84
C SER A 140 -7.23 11.61 6.00
N VAL A 141 -7.23 10.46 5.34
CA VAL A 141 -8.35 9.91 4.55
C VAL A 141 -8.69 8.51 5.06
N GLY A 142 -9.99 8.16 5.07
CA GLY A 142 -10.44 6.81 5.41
C GLY A 142 -10.00 6.39 6.81
N GLU A 143 -9.33 5.25 6.89
CA GLU A 143 -8.80 4.66 8.12
C GLU A 143 -7.41 5.21 8.49
N SER A 144 -6.81 6.07 7.65
CA SER A 144 -5.56 6.74 8.01
C SER A 144 -5.82 7.91 8.97
N SER A 145 -5.42 7.74 10.23
CA SER A 145 -5.54 8.77 11.26
C SER A 145 -4.42 9.80 11.17
N ARG A 146 -4.61 10.98 11.77
CA ARG A 146 -3.53 11.96 12.02
C ARG A 146 -2.70 11.55 13.23
#